data_AF-A0A829H7J0-F1
#
_entry.id   AF-A0A829H7J0-F1
#
_cell.length_a   1.000
_cell.length_b   1.000
_cell.length_c   1.000
_cell.angle_alpha   90.00
_cell.angle_beta   90.00
_cell.angle_gamma   90.00
#
_symmetry.space_group_name_H-M   'P 1'
#
loop_
_entity.id
_entity.type
_entity.pdbx_description
1 polymer ?
#
loop_
_entity_poly.entity_id
_entity_poly.type
_entity_poly.pdbx_seq_one_letter_code
_entity_poly.pdbx_strand_id
1 'polypeptide(L)'
;LNSEERQLLAAQLPDDRFLPEQGPTTTLGDPFINYLGFMAASEKLTLSYPMQNTQENSENQASPYFRQLAQALQLTPATWAPAGLGTSLKAVLGSPRAMLSDFVRAAGEAQHQKLPLSRSWQGVLASLKQTKLAPLAQKLAGSLTYQNNPGRLDPTLAVQLYGRDMNVSVSRLETYYRNQFEYFLKYGLLLQPRPEFELSPADTGGLFHAVLDQYLTQLRDAGQTLADVTAADVAAAVPPLVAAITKRPGYEILGSTHRMAYLTSRLSRLLIQVLTNMRQQQRRTGFRPMRTELQFGRIGDTRGLPGLSWPLPHGGRVNVRGKIDRLDVYRESDAQRFMVVDYKSTQHRFDDSDAYYGIALQMLTYVEAMANVPADPPFVPAGALYFHLQDPKFKFSTDLDLDIDRLKAFKYLGFLVAKDGADLAAVDKTISAETGGRSMMVPLGFKKDGAFNYNQSNILTPEDLSAYLLHNQALIIDAASRILAGDIALAPFQYGQESTVISNSDYQSIMLFDPATGFDHYNHVPKLKRKEVLDRVTTDPTQIPHHRQEDSQA
;
A
#
# COMPACT_ATOMS: atom_id res chain seq x y z
N LEU A 1 -50.87 30.91 -16.04
CA LEU A 1 -52.29 31.27 -15.95
C LEU A 1 -52.39 32.47 -15.04
N ASN A 2 -52.88 33.59 -15.55
CA ASN A 2 -53.26 34.73 -14.71
C ASN A 2 -54.54 34.38 -13.90
N SER A 3 -54.95 35.27 -13.00
CA SER A 3 -56.08 35.01 -12.08
C SER A 3 -57.40 34.74 -12.81
N GLU A 4 -57.69 35.46 -13.89
CA GLU A 4 -58.90 35.27 -14.71
C GLU A 4 -58.88 33.93 -15.47
N GLU A 5 -57.75 33.59 -16.09
CA GLU A 5 -57.57 32.32 -16.81
C GLU A 5 -57.70 31.11 -15.88
N ARG A 6 -57.26 31.23 -14.62
CA ARG A 6 -57.43 30.16 -13.62
C ARG A 6 -58.88 29.99 -13.17
N GLN A 7 -59.62 31.08 -12.99
CA GLN A 7 -61.04 31.02 -12.62
C GLN A 7 -61.87 30.36 -13.73
N LEU A 8 -61.58 30.72 -14.98
CA LEU A 8 -62.20 30.10 -16.16
C LEU A 8 -61.85 28.61 -16.29
N LEU A 9 -60.58 28.22 -16.06
CA LEU A 9 -60.20 26.81 -16.07
C LEU A 9 -60.77 26.01 -14.90
N ALA A 10 -60.82 26.59 -13.69
CA ALA A 10 -61.34 25.93 -12.50
C ALA A 10 -62.83 25.59 -12.64
N ALA A 11 -63.61 26.44 -13.33
CA ALA A 11 -65.01 26.19 -13.64
C ALA A 11 -65.24 25.06 -14.66
N GLN A 12 -64.19 24.60 -15.36
CA GLN A 12 -64.26 23.49 -16.32
C GLN A 12 -63.61 22.20 -15.82
N LEU A 13 -63.08 22.19 -14.60
CA LEU A 13 -62.53 20.98 -14.02
C LEU A 13 -63.64 20.11 -13.40
N PRO A 14 -63.54 18.77 -13.49
CA PRO A 14 -64.44 17.87 -12.77
C PRO A 14 -64.28 18.04 -11.25
N ASP A 15 -65.32 17.70 -10.48
CA ASP A 15 -65.39 17.91 -9.02
C ASP A 15 -64.25 17.27 -8.21
N ASP A 16 -63.53 16.29 -8.77
CA ASP A 16 -62.41 15.58 -8.15
C ASP A 16 -61.03 16.15 -8.52
N ARG A 17 -60.96 17.23 -9.32
CA ARG A 17 -59.71 17.86 -9.73
C ARG A 17 -59.71 19.36 -9.44
N PHE A 18 -58.63 19.79 -8.79
CA PHE A 18 -58.42 21.18 -8.44
C PHE A 18 -57.12 21.68 -9.08
N LEU A 19 -57.11 22.94 -9.52
CA LEU A 19 -55.85 23.60 -9.81
C LEU A 19 -55.08 23.78 -8.49
N PRO A 20 -53.81 23.36 -8.38
CA PRO A 20 -53.03 23.60 -7.17
C PRO A 20 -52.98 25.12 -6.88
N GLU A 21 -53.29 25.51 -5.65
CA GLU A 21 -53.22 26.90 -5.24
C GLU A 21 -51.80 27.43 -5.42
N GLN A 22 -51.63 28.41 -6.31
CA GLN A 22 -50.39 29.16 -6.41
C GLN A 22 -50.68 30.64 -6.60
N GLY A 23 -50.01 31.50 -5.83
CA GLY A 23 -50.11 32.94 -5.97
C GLY A 23 -50.53 33.63 -4.67
N PRO A 24 -50.99 34.91 -4.76
CA PRO A 24 -51.22 35.79 -3.61
C PRO A 24 -52.12 35.22 -2.51
N THR A 25 -53.03 34.31 -2.84
CA THR A 25 -54.01 33.72 -1.92
C THR A 25 -53.42 32.74 -0.90
N THR A 26 -52.37 31.97 -1.23
CA THR A 26 -51.64 31.18 -0.22
C THR A 26 -50.82 32.08 0.70
N THR A 27 -50.19 33.12 0.17
CA THR A 27 -49.49 34.16 0.97
C THR A 27 -50.42 35.01 1.85
N LEU A 28 -51.73 35.07 1.55
CA LEU A 28 -52.73 35.75 2.40
C LEU A 28 -53.22 34.86 3.56
N GLY A 29 -53.10 33.53 3.44
CA GLY A 29 -53.44 32.57 4.50
C GLY A 29 -52.33 32.41 5.55
N ASP A 30 -51.06 32.55 5.16
CA ASP A 30 -49.91 32.37 6.06
C ASP A 30 -49.95 33.27 7.31
N PRO A 31 -50.31 34.57 7.24
CA PRO A 31 -50.45 35.39 8.45
C PRO A 31 -51.53 34.88 9.39
N PHE A 32 -52.65 34.37 8.85
CA PHE A 32 -53.74 33.82 9.65
C PHE A 32 -53.36 32.49 10.31
N ILE A 33 -52.66 31.60 9.59
CA ILE A 33 -52.15 30.34 10.16
C ILE A 33 -51.10 30.59 11.25
N ASN A 34 -50.16 31.51 11.03
CA ASN A 34 -49.19 31.91 12.05
C ASN A 34 -49.89 32.54 13.28
N TYR A 35 -50.89 33.40 13.05
CA TYR A 35 -51.72 33.96 14.12
C TYR A 35 -52.40 32.86 14.95
N LEU A 36 -53.06 31.89 14.31
CA LEU A 36 -53.68 30.76 15.01
C LEU A 36 -52.65 29.94 15.79
N GLY A 37 -51.47 29.70 15.21
CA GLY A 37 -50.37 29.00 15.88
C GLY A 37 -49.84 29.74 17.11
N PHE A 38 -49.71 31.07 17.04
CA PHE A 38 -49.27 31.89 18.17
C PHE A 38 -50.32 31.98 19.27
N MET A 39 -51.61 32.01 18.92
CA MET A 39 -52.73 32.08 19.86
C MET A 39 -53.13 30.72 20.46
N ALA A 40 -52.52 29.62 20.02
CA ALA A 40 -52.81 28.28 20.55
C ALA A 40 -52.29 28.07 21.99
N ALA A 41 -51.31 28.85 22.43
CA ALA A 41 -50.75 28.75 23.78
C ALA A 41 -51.54 29.62 24.79
N SER A 42 -51.87 29.05 25.95
CA SER A 42 -52.55 29.76 27.05
C SER A 42 -51.59 30.28 28.14
N GLU A 43 -50.40 29.68 28.28
CA GLU A 43 -49.43 30.03 29.33
C GLU A 43 -48.08 30.48 28.78
N LYS A 44 -47.49 29.71 27.85
CA LYS A 44 -46.17 30.01 27.29
C LYS A 44 -46.11 29.62 25.81
N LEU A 45 -45.70 30.57 24.97
CA LEU A 45 -45.37 30.35 23.57
C LEU A 45 -43.83 30.32 23.41
N THR A 46 -43.31 29.30 22.73
CA THR A 46 -41.89 29.23 22.37
C THR A 46 -41.77 29.17 20.84
N LEU A 47 -41.01 30.10 20.27
CA LEU A 47 -40.71 30.14 18.84
C LEU A 47 -39.24 29.77 18.66
N SER A 48 -38.96 28.84 17.75
CA SER A 48 -37.61 28.39 17.44
C SER A 48 -37.47 28.10 15.95
N TYR A 49 -36.26 28.29 15.43
CA TYR A 49 -35.91 27.91 14.07
C TYR A 49 -34.49 27.31 14.06
N PRO A 50 -34.20 26.35 13.16
CA PRO A 50 -32.84 25.85 12.99
C PRO A 50 -31.97 26.94 12.35
N MET A 51 -30.84 27.31 12.96
CA MET A 51 -29.94 28.34 12.42
C MET A 51 -29.09 27.85 11.24
N GLN A 52 -28.88 26.54 11.12
CA GLN A 52 -28.11 25.93 10.04
C GLN A 52 -28.94 24.87 9.32
N ASN A 53 -28.78 24.80 8.00
CA ASN A 53 -29.25 23.70 7.19
C ASN A 53 -28.09 22.74 6.93
N THR A 54 -28.11 21.58 7.60
CA THR A 54 -27.03 20.59 7.48
C THR A 54 -26.99 19.89 6.12
N GLN A 55 -28.07 19.92 5.34
CA GLN A 55 -28.10 19.29 4.00
C GLN A 55 -27.47 20.19 2.93
N GLU A 56 -27.64 21.50 3.07
CA GLU A 56 -27.12 22.50 2.13
C GLU A 56 -25.85 23.19 2.62
N ASN A 57 -25.41 22.89 3.84
CA ASN A 57 -24.29 23.56 4.53
C ASN A 57 -24.42 25.10 4.50
N SER A 58 -25.64 25.59 4.75
CA SER A 58 -26.02 27.00 4.65
C SER A 58 -26.65 27.51 5.96
N GLU A 59 -26.64 28.84 6.15
CA GLU A 59 -27.32 29.48 7.26
C GLU A 59 -28.81 29.73 6.94
N ASN A 60 -29.68 29.35 7.85
CA ASN A 60 -31.09 29.67 7.78
C ASN A 60 -31.34 31.05 8.38
N GLN A 61 -32.11 31.86 7.68
CA GLN A 61 -32.55 33.15 8.20
C GLN A 61 -33.81 33.00 9.05
N ALA A 62 -33.88 33.78 10.13
CA ALA A 62 -35.10 33.90 10.91
C ALA A 62 -36.25 34.41 10.03
N SER A 63 -37.42 33.79 10.17
CA SER A 63 -38.61 34.24 9.48
C SER A 63 -38.95 35.69 9.85
N PRO A 64 -39.63 36.44 8.97
CA PRO A 64 -40.10 37.79 9.31
C PRO A 64 -40.95 37.81 10.58
N TYR A 65 -41.80 36.80 10.80
CA TYR A 65 -42.62 36.67 12.01
C TYR A 65 -41.80 36.58 13.29
N PHE A 66 -40.73 35.77 13.29
CA PHE A 66 -39.83 35.63 14.43
C PHE A 66 -39.15 36.97 14.76
N ARG A 67 -38.63 37.67 13.73
CA ARG A 67 -37.94 38.95 13.88
C ARG A 67 -38.88 40.06 14.38
N GLN A 68 -40.07 40.16 13.79
CA GLN A 68 -41.05 41.18 14.15
C GLN A 68 -41.57 40.98 15.57
N LEU A 69 -41.87 39.74 15.98
CA LEU A 69 -42.31 39.45 17.35
C LEU A 69 -41.21 39.72 18.38
N ALA A 70 -39.97 39.30 18.08
CA ALA A 70 -38.84 39.59 18.96
C ALA A 70 -38.65 41.11 19.14
N GLN A 71 -38.76 41.89 18.07
CA GLN A 71 -38.66 43.34 18.13
C GLN A 71 -39.83 43.99 18.89
N ALA A 72 -41.08 43.62 18.56
CA ALA A 72 -42.27 44.21 19.15
C ALA A 72 -42.38 43.94 20.66
N LEU A 73 -41.96 42.75 21.09
CA LEU A 73 -41.95 42.33 22.50
C LEU A 73 -40.62 42.63 23.21
N GLN A 74 -39.65 43.25 22.52
CA GLN A 74 -38.31 43.53 23.03
C GLN A 74 -37.60 42.29 23.61
N LEU A 75 -37.83 41.13 22.98
CA LEU A 75 -37.21 39.87 23.36
C LEU A 75 -35.84 39.72 22.70
N THR A 76 -34.87 39.20 23.44
CA THR A 76 -33.58 38.79 22.90
C THR A 76 -33.62 37.29 22.61
N PRO A 77 -33.54 36.86 21.34
CA PRO A 77 -33.46 35.44 21.01
C PRO A 77 -32.26 34.78 21.69
N ALA A 78 -32.47 33.59 22.25
CA ALA A 78 -31.41 32.77 22.80
C ALA A 78 -31.06 31.64 21.81
N THR A 79 -29.77 31.35 21.66
CA THR A 79 -29.29 30.19 20.90
C THR A 79 -29.32 28.95 21.78
N TRP A 80 -30.00 27.90 21.32
CA TRP A 80 -29.89 26.59 21.95
C TRP A 80 -28.57 25.94 21.52
N ALA A 81 -27.51 26.21 22.28
CA ALA A 81 -26.21 25.61 22.06
C ALA A 81 -26.16 24.17 22.62
N PRO A 82 -25.35 23.29 22.00
CA PRO A 82 -24.98 22.03 22.61
C PRO A 82 -24.30 22.28 23.98
N ALA A 83 -24.64 21.50 25.02
CA ALA A 83 -24.00 21.55 26.34
C ALA A 83 -22.47 21.33 26.29
N GLY A 84 -21.69 22.32 26.70
CA GLY A 84 -20.24 22.24 26.79
C GLY A 84 -19.74 22.31 28.23
N LEU A 85 -18.43 22.52 28.38
CA LEU A 85 -17.74 22.62 29.66
C LEU A 85 -18.37 23.69 30.60
N GLY A 86 -18.71 24.85 30.05
CA GLY A 86 -19.29 25.97 30.78
C GLY A 86 -20.80 25.87 31.02
N THR A 87 -21.46 24.85 30.48
CA THR A 87 -22.92 24.73 30.58
C THR A 87 -23.36 24.28 31.97
N SER A 88 -24.28 25.04 32.59
CA SER A 88 -24.89 24.66 33.85
C SER A 88 -25.84 23.48 33.67
N LEU A 89 -25.73 22.46 34.53
CA LEU A 89 -26.60 21.29 34.47
C LEU A 89 -28.09 21.66 34.49
N LYS A 90 -28.48 22.65 35.30
CA LYS A 90 -29.89 23.09 35.41
C LYS A 90 -30.49 23.49 34.07
N ALA A 91 -29.68 23.97 33.12
CA ALA A 91 -30.12 24.40 31.80
C ALA A 91 -30.29 23.24 30.80
N VAL A 92 -29.69 22.08 31.08
CA VAL A 92 -29.61 20.94 30.13
C VAL A 92 -30.03 19.62 30.75
N LEU A 93 -30.66 19.65 31.94
CA LEU A 93 -31.21 18.46 32.58
C LEU A 93 -32.19 17.76 31.65
N GLY A 94 -31.90 16.51 31.34
CA GLY A 94 -32.72 15.67 30.49
C GLY A 94 -32.77 14.22 30.96
N SER A 95 -33.14 13.33 30.05
CA SER A 95 -33.11 11.89 30.34
C SER A 95 -31.69 11.41 30.66
N PRO A 96 -31.53 10.31 31.43
CA PRO A 96 -30.21 9.72 31.67
C PRO A 96 -29.41 9.46 30.39
N ARG A 97 -30.08 9.12 29.28
CA ARG A 97 -29.44 8.90 27.97
C ARG A 97 -28.95 10.21 27.35
N ALA A 98 -29.69 11.30 27.45
CA ALA A 98 -29.27 12.62 26.95
C ALA A 98 -28.08 13.16 27.76
N MET A 99 -28.16 13.05 29.09
CA MET A 99 -27.10 13.49 30.01
C MET A 99 -25.77 12.77 29.76
N LEU A 100 -25.79 11.55 29.22
CA LEU A 100 -24.59 10.82 28.86
C LEU A 100 -23.85 11.44 27.68
N SER A 101 -24.56 11.80 26.61
CA SER A 101 -23.98 12.49 25.45
C SER A 101 -23.43 13.87 25.84
N ASP A 102 -24.16 14.61 26.67
CA ASP A 102 -23.74 15.92 27.14
C ASP A 102 -22.51 15.84 28.04
N PHE A 103 -22.44 14.81 28.90
CA PHE A 103 -21.24 14.54 29.69
C PHE A 103 -20.02 14.31 28.80
N VAL A 104 -20.12 13.48 27.75
CA VAL A 104 -18.98 13.20 26.87
C VAL A 104 -18.49 14.46 26.17
N ARG A 105 -19.40 15.33 25.70
CA ARG A 105 -19.01 16.60 25.06
C ARG A 105 -18.33 17.55 26.04
N ALA A 106 -18.93 17.76 27.22
CA ALA A 106 -18.35 18.62 28.25
C ALA A 106 -16.99 18.11 28.75
N ALA A 107 -16.85 16.78 28.91
CA ALA A 107 -15.59 16.16 29.34
C ALA A 107 -14.51 16.20 28.24
N GLY A 108 -14.89 16.00 26.97
CA GLY A 108 -13.98 16.13 25.83
C GLY A 108 -13.47 17.57 25.66
N GLU A 109 -14.35 18.57 25.80
CA GLU A 109 -13.94 19.98 25.80
C GLU A 109 -13.00 20.30 26.96
N ALA A 110 -13.28 19.78 28.16
CA ALA A 110 -12.40 19.93 29.33
C ALA A 110 -10.99 19.40 29.04
N GLN A 111 -10.90 18.20 28.48
CA GLN A 111 -9.63 17.56 28.14
C GLN A 111 -8.88 18.33 27.06
N HIS A 112 -9.56 18.74 25.98
CA HIS A 112 -8.95 19.51 24.90
C HIS A 112 -8.42 20.87 25.38
N GLN A 113 -9.17 21.55 26.24
CA GLN A 113 -8.75 22.83 26.83
C GLN A 113 -7.77 22.68 28.00
N LYS A 114 -7.41 21.45 28.39
CA LYS A 114 -6.59 21.14 29.58
C LYS A 114 -7.15 21.76 30.87
N LEU A 115 -8.47 21.79 31.00
CA LEU A 115 -9.20 22.32 32.15
C LEU A 115 -9.85 21.20 32.97
N PRO A 116 -10.01 21.38 34.30
CA PRO A 116 -10.71 20.40 35.12
C PRO A 116 -12.21 20.38 34.80
N LEU A 117 -12.77 19.18 34.70
CA LEU A 117 -14.23 19.00 34.61
C LEU A 117 -14.89 19.41 35.93
N SER A 118 -15.98 20.18 35.87
CA SER A 118 -16.66 20.65 37.08
C SER A 118 -17.24 19.50 37.92
N ARG A 119 -17.38 19.70 39.25
CA ARG A 119 -17.99 18.70 40.15
C ARG A 119 -19.40 18.30 39.73
N SER A 120 -20.16 19.23 39.17
CA SER A 120 -21.50 18.98 38.65
C SER A 120 -21.46 17.94 37.52
N TRP A 121 -20.61 18.15 36.51
CA TRP A 121 -20.45 17.20 35.40
C TRP A 121 -19.85 15.85 35.84
N GLN A 122 -18.93 15.85 36.82
CA GLN A 122 -18.48 14.60 37.45
C GLN A 122 -19.63 13.84 38.13
N GLY A 123 -20.53 14.56 38.80
CA GLY A 123 -21.73 14.02 39.42
C GLY A 123 -22.70 13.38 38.43
N VAL A 124 -22.75 13.86 37.18
CA VAL A 124 -23.54 13.25 36.10
C VAL A 124 -23.05 11.83 35.83
N LEU A 125 -21.76 11.63 35.56
CA LEU A 125 -21.21 10.29 35.31
C LEU A 125 -21.41 9.37 36.52
N ALA A 126 -21.18 9.87 37.74
CA ALA A 126 -21.38 9.10 38.97
C ALA A 126 -22.84 8.64 39.12
N SER A 127 -23.80 9.51 38.83
CA SER A 127 -25.22 9.19 38.88
C SER A 127 -25.62 8.20 37.79
N LEU A 128 -25.11 8.36 36.57
CA LEU A 128 -25.39 7.45 35.44
C LEU A 128 -24.87 6.03 35.72
N LYS A 129 -23.73 5.89 36.40
CA LYS A 129 -23.17 4.62 36.86
C LYS A 129 -24.03 3.89 37.90
N GLN A 130 -25.01 4.55 38.52
CA GLN A 130 -25.97 3.93 39.43
C GLN A 130 -27.27 3.51 38.73
N THR A 131 -27.37 3.71 37.41
CA THR A 131 -28.55 3.34 36.62
C THR A 131 -28.29 2.11 35.76
N LYS A 132 -29.33 1.62 35.06
CA LYS A 132 -29.19 0.57 34.03
C LYS A 132 -28.23 0.93 32.89
N LEU A 133 -27.87 2.22 32.74
CA LEU A 133 -26.91 2.69 31.74
C LEU A 133 -25.45 2.58 32.18
N ALA A 134 -25.15 2.06 33.38
CA ALA A 134 -23.79 2.01 33.90
C ALA A 134 -22.74 1.42 32.93
N PRO A 135 -22.98 0.28 32.25
CA PRO A 135 -22.02 -0.26 31.28
C PRO A 135 -21.75 0.69 30.11
N LEU A 136 -22.80 1.33 29.60
CA LEU A 136 -22.70 2.29 28.50
C LEU A 136 -21.97 3.57 28.96
N ALA A 137 -22.28 4.05 30.17
CA ALA A 137 -21.64 5.23 30.73
C ALA A 137 -20.14 5.02 30.95
N GLN A 138 -19.74 3.84 31.41
CA GLN A 138 -18.33 3.48 31.55
C GLN A 138 -17.64 3.37 30.20
N LYS A 139 -18.28 2.74 29.20
CA LYS A 139 -17.72 2.62 27.84
C LYS A 139 -17.50 3.98 27.18
N LEU A 140 -18.49 4.87 27.26
CA LEU A 140 -18.39 6.21 26.65
C LEU A 140 -17.44 7.13 27.42
N ALA A 141 -17.37 7.05 28.76
CA ALA A 141 -16.33 7.76 29.49
C ALA A 141 -14.91 7.31 29.08
N GLY A 142 -14.75 6.02 28.75
CA GLY A 142 -13.49 5.48 28.24
C GLY A 142 -13.07 6.04 26.87
N SER A 143 -13.98 6.64 26.08
CA SER A 143 -13.61 7.23 24.79
C SER A 143 -12.71 8.46 24.93
N LEU A 144 -12.72 9.12 26.10
CA LEU A 144 -11.89 10.29 26.40
C LEU A 144 -10.39 9.94 26.45
N THR A 145 -10.08 8.70 26.85
CA THR A 145 -8.71 8.21 26.95
C THR A 145 -8.45 7.06 25.97
N TYR A 146 -9.26 6.95 24.93
CA TYR A 146 -9.11 5.91 23.93
C TYR A 146 -7.79 6.09 23.18
N GLN A 147 -7.06 5.00 23.03
CA GLN A 147 -5.86 4.91 22.22
C GLN A 147 -6.02 3.69 21.32
N ASN A 148 -5.64 3.84 20.05
CA ASN A 148 -5.73 2.77 19.06
C ASN A 148 -4.51 1.83 19.16
N ASN A 149 -4.29 1.28 20.35
CA ASN A 149 -3.16 0.40 20.63
C ASN A 149 -3.58 -1.07 20.46
N PRO A 150 -3.03 -1.81 19.47
CA PRO A 150 -3.35 -3.23 19.28
C PRO A 150 -2.78 -4.14 20.38
N GLY A 151 -1.89 -3.63 21.23
CA GLY A 151 -1.23 -4.40 22.27
C GLY A 151 -0.18 -5.36 21.70
N ARG A 152 -0.01 -6.51 22.37
CA ARG A 152 0.89 -7.59 21.95
C ARG A 152 0.15 -8.91 22.05
N LEU A 153 0.50 -9.85 21.17
CA LEU A 153 0.07 -11.23 21.32
C LEU A 153 0.85 -11.90 22.45
N ASP A 154 0.20 -12.80 23.18
CA ASP A 154 0.90 -13.72 24.06
C ASP A 154 1.90 -14.56 23.23
N PRO A 155 3.17 -14.69 23.63
CA PRO A 155 4.17 -15.45 22.86
C PRO A 155 3.76 -16.90 22.61
N THR A 156 3.04 -17.54 23.54
CA THR A 156 2.53 -18.90 23.36
C THR A 156 1.49 -18.93 22.24
N LEU A 157 0.60 -17.94 22.20
CA LEU A 157 -0.37 -17.78 21.13
C LEU A 157 0.30 -17.48 19.78
N ALA A 158 1.34 -16.64 19.77
CA ALA A 158 2.10 -16.35 18.55
C ALA A 158 2.78 -17.60 17.99
N VAL A 159 3.38 -18.44 18.85
CA VAL A 159 3.95 -19.75 18.44
C VAL A 159 2.87 -20.70 17.93
N GLN A 160 1.68 -20.72 18.52
CA GLN A 160 0.55 -21.51 18.01
C GLN A 160 0.06 -21.01 16.65
N LEU A 161 0.06 -19.69 16.44
CA LEU A 161 -0.44 -19.05 15.22
C LEU A 161 0.52 -19.22 14.04
N TYR A 162 1.83 -19.03 14.27
CA TYR A 162 2.84 -19.00 13.21
C TYR A 162 3.68 -20.28 13.12
N GLY A 163 3.64 -21.11 14.15
CA GLY A 163 4.48 -22.30 14.29
C GLY A 163 5.87 -21.98 14.84
N ARG A 164 6.44 -22.93 15.60
CA ARG A 164 7.80 -22.80 16.17
C ARG A 164 8.89 -22.74 15.09
N ASP A 165 8.73 -23.53 14.02
CA ASP A 165 9.57 -23.46 12.83
C ASP A 165 8.84 -22.67 11.76
N MET A 166 9.23 -21.40 11.63
CA MET A 166 8.51 -20.42 10.83
C MET A 166 8.90 -20.55 9.35
N ASN A 167 7.96 -21.02 8.53
CA ASN A 167 8.16 -21.16 7.08
C ASN A 167 7.56 -19.96 6.34
N VAL A 168 8.40 -19.04 5.87
CA VAL A 168 7.97 -17.73 5.35
C VAL A 168 8.54 -17.43 3.98
N SER A 169 7.81 -16.64 3.19
CA SER A 169 8.38 -16.01 2.00
C SER A 169 8.98 -14.65 2.34
N VAL A 170 9.92 -14.20 1.52
CA VAL A 170 10.58 -12.90 1.70
C VAL A 170 9.58 -11.74 1.72
N SER A 171 8.60 -11.78 0.83
CA SER A 171 7.52 -10.79 0.77
C SER A 171 6.71 -10.67 2.06
N ARG A 172 6.57 -11.75 2.85
CA ARG A 172 5.91 -11.69 4.16
C ARG A 172 6.74 -10.89 5.16
N LEU A 173 8.06 -11.07 5.16
CA LEU A 173 8.97 -10.35 6.05
C LEU A 173 9.06 -8.88 5.66
N GLU A 174 9.04 -8.55 4.36
CA GLU A 174 8.93 -7.16 3.91
C GLU A 174 7.60 -6.53 4.35
N THR A 175 6.47 -7.26 4.33
CA THR A 175 5.20 -6.77 4.91
C THR A 175 5.36 -6.46 6.40
N TYR A 176 6.05 -7.31 7.16
CA TYR A 176 6.28 -7.10 8.59
C TYR A 176 7.06 -5.81 8.86
N TYR A 177 8.15 -5.58 8.13
CA TYR A 177 8.93 -4.34 8.27
C TYR A 177 8.19 -3.09 7.79
N ARG A 178 7.26 -3.24 6.85
CA ARG A 178 6.38 -2.13 6.43
C ARG A 178 5.34 -1.79 7.49
N ASN A 179 4.68 -2.78 8.05
CA ASN A 179 3.68 -2.61 9.11
C ASN A 179 3.40 -3.95 9.82
N GLN A 180 3.80 -4.06 11.08
CA GLN A 180 3.66 -5.29 11.86
C GLN A 180 2.19 -5.68 12.07
N PHE A 181 1.32 -4.69 12.27
CA PHE A 181 -0.11 -4.95 12.40
C PHE A 181 -0.73 -5.46 11.10
N GLU A 182 -0.29 -4.95 9.93
CA GLU A 182 -0.71 -5.51 8.64
C GLU A 182 -0.31 -6.97 8.48
N TYR A 183 0.93 -7.30 8.86
CA TYR A 183 1.40 -8.69 8.85
C TYR A 183 0.49 -9.58 9.70
N PHE A 184 0.12 -9.13 10.90
CA PHE A 184 -0.80 -9.87 11.77
C PHE A 184 -2.16 -10.09 11.12
N LEU A 185 -2.78 -9.05 10.55
CA LEU A 185 -4.07 -9.17 9.87
C LEU A 185 -4.01 -10.12 8.67
N LYS A 186 -2.97 -9.99 7.84
CA LYS A 186 -2.85 -10.72 6.57
C LYS A 186 -2.36 -12.16 6.73
N TYR A 187 -1.39 -12.40 7.60
CA TYR A 187 -0.74 -13.71 7.73
C TYR A 187 -0.97 -14.40 9.07
N GLY A 188 -1.39 -13.67 10.10
CA GLY A 188 -1.87 -14.25 11.35
C GLY A 188 -3.35 -14.61 11.25
N LEU A 189 -4.21 -13.60 11.12
CA LEU A 189 -5.67 -13.78 11.03
C LEU A 189 -6.17 -14.24 9.66
N LEU A 190 -5.29 -14.24 8.64
CA LEU A 190 -5.60 -14.65 7.27
C LEU A 190 -6.77 -13.86 6.65
N LEU A 191 -6.91 -12.59 7.02
CA LEU A 191 -7.93 -11.72 6.45
C LEU A 191 -7.65 -11.47 4.97
N GLN A 192 -8.68 -11.64 4.14
CA GLN A 192 -8.63 -11.41 2.70
C GLN A 192 -9.68 -10.37 2.31
N PRO A 193 -9.36 -9.43 1.40
CA PRO A 193 -10.37 -8.64 0.73
C PRO A 193 -11.42 -9.55 0.08
N ARG A 194 -12.64 -9.04 -0.08
CA ARG A 194 -13.65 -9.76 -0.85
C ARG A 194 -13.15 -9.94 -2.29
N PRO A 195 -13.09 -11.16 -2.82
CA PRO A 195 -12.75 -11.36 -4.22
C PRO A 195 -13.79 -10.68 -5.11
N GLU A 196 -13.32 -9.82 -6.00
CA GLU A 196 -14.14 -9.19 -7.03
C GLU A 196 -13.84 -9.82 -8.38
N PHE A 197 -14.84 -9.88 -9.27
CA PHE A 197 -14.64 -10.40 -10.62
C PHE A 197 -14.05 -9.30 -11.52
N GLU A 198 -12.83 -8.89 -11.19
CA GLU A 198 -12.05 -7.87 -11.89
C GLU A 198 -10.64 -8.37 -12.23
N LEU A 199 -10.01 -7.72 -13.21
CA LEU A 199 -8.65 -8.06 -13.61
C LEU A 199 -7.68 -7.28 -12.73
N SER A 200 -7.08 -7.95 -11.75
CA SER A 200 -6.14 -7.30 -10.84
C SER A 200 -4.75 -7.13 -11.48
N PRO A 201 -3.91 -6.21 -10.95
CA PRO A 201 -2.50 -6.14 -11.31
C PRO A 201 -1.75 -7.45 -11.06
N ALA A 202 -2.14 -8.20 -10.02
CA ALA A 202 -1.54 -9.50 -9.70
C ALA A 202 -1.86 -10.56 -10.77
N ASP A 203 -3.08 -10.58 -11.30
CA ASP A 203 -3.48 -11.51 -12.38
C ASP A 203 -2.70 -11.24 -13.66
N THR A 204 -2.54 -9.95 -14.00
CA THR A 204 -1.76 -9.51 -15.16
C THR A 204 -0.28 -9.90 -14.99
N GLY A 205 0.28 -9.70 -13.80
CA GLY A 205 1.63 -10.17 -13.46
C GLY A 205 1.75 -11.68 -13.64
N GLY A 206 0.86 -12.47 -13.01
CA GLY A 206 0.87 -13.92 -13.11
C GLY A 206 0.80 -14.43 -14.55
N LEU A 207 -0.01 -13.81 -15.41
CA LEU A 207 -0.05 -14.11 -16.85
C LEU A 207 1.32 -13.88 -17.50
N PHE A 208 1.98 -12.76 -17.22
CA PHE A 208 3.28 -12.46 -17.79
C PHE A 208 4.36 -13.44 -17.35
N HIS A 209 4.45 -13.76 -16.06
CA HIS A 209 5.37 -14.79 -15.56
C HIS A 209 5.13 -16.13 -16.25
N ALA A 210 3.87 -16.57 -16.34
CA ALA A 210 3.53 -17.84 -16.97
C ALA A 210 3.91 -17.91 -18.46
N VAL A 211 3.70 -16.85 -19.23
CA VAL A 211 4.09 -16.80 -20.65
C VAL A 211 5.61 -16.78 -20.81
N LEU A 212 6.30 -15.95 -20.02
CA LEU A 212 7.77 -15.84 -20.06
C LEU A 212 8.43 -17.17 -19.70
N ASP A 213 7.98 -17.80 -18.62
CA ASP A 213 8.47 -19.11 -18.17
C ASP A 213 8.26 -20.19 -19.24
N GLN A 214 7.04 -20.29 -19.76
CA GLN A 214 6.71 -21.31 -20.75
C GLN A 214 7.51 -21.13 -22.05
N TYR A 215 7.64 -19.89 -22.54
CA TYR A 215 8.38 -19.64 -23.78
C TYR A 215 9.89 -19.85 -23.62
N LEU A 216 10.49 -19.34 -22.55
CA LEU A 216 11.92 -19.53 -22.29
C LEU A 216 12.26 -21.01 -22.03
N THR A 217 11.37 -21.75 -21.37
CA THR A 217 11.49 -23.20 -21.20
C THR A 217 11.42 -23.94 -22.54
N GLN A 218 10.46 -23.60 -23.41
CA GLN A 218 10.37 -24.21 -24.76
C GLN A 218 11.63 -24.00 -25.60
N LEU A 219 12.20 -22.79 -25.57
CA LEU A 219 13.46 -22.49 -26.26
C LEU A 219 14.61 -23.34 -25.71
N ARG A 220 14.76 -23.38 -24.38
CA ARG A 220 15.79 -24.20 -23.73
C ARG A 220 15.67 -25.67 -24.08
N ASP A 221 14.47 -26.23 -24.02
CA ASP A 221 14.23 -27.65 -24.30
C ASP A 221 14.47 -27.98 -25.80
N ALA A 222 14.33 -26.99 -26.68
CA ALA A 222 14.74 -27.06 -28.09
C ALA A 222 16.24 -26.77 -28.33
N GLY A 223 17.04 -26.54 -27.29
CA GLY A 223 18.45 -26.20 -27.41
C GLY A 223 18.72 -24.81 -27.99
N GLN A 224 17.72 -23.92 -27.98
CA GLN A 224 17.78 -22.56 -28.50
C GLN A 224 17.77 -21.53 -27.36
N THR A 225 18.25 -20.33 -27.66
CA THR A 225 18.13 -19.15 -26.80
C THR A 225 17.24 -18.10 -27.45
N LEU A 226 16.78 -17.13 -26.67
CA LEU A 226 15.95 -16.04 -27.21
C LEU A 226 16.73 -15.18 -28.22
N ALA A 227 18.07 -15.16 -28.17
CA ALA A 227 18.91 -14.47 -29.15
C ALA A 227 18.88 -15.13 -30.55
N ASP A 228 18.64 -16.44 -30.62
CA ASP A 228 18.72 -17.28 -31.81
C ASP A 228 17.46 -17.20 -32.68
N VAL A 229 16.31 -16.94 -32.07
CA VAL A 229 15.03 -16.80 -32.78
C VAL A 229 14.87 -15.43 -33.42
N THR A 230 14.01 -15.31 -34.43
CA THR A 230 13.67 -14.03 -35.05
C THR A 230 12.54 -13.32 -34.30
N ALA A 231 12.35 -12.02 -34.55
CA ALA A 231 11.20 -11.30 -34.01
C ALA A 231 9.86 -11.85 -34.54
N ALA A 232 9.86 -12.41 -35.76
CA ALA A 232 8.69 -13.06 -36.34
C ALA A 232 8.35 -14.36 -35.59
N ASP A 233 9.36 -15.14 -35.19
CA ASP A 233 9.15 -16.36 -34.39
C ASP A 233 8.54 -16.03 -33.02
N VAL A 234 9.03 -14.97 -32.36
CA VAL A 234 8.44 -14.47 -31.10
C VAL A 234 6.97 -14.06 -31.32
N ALA A 235 6.69 -13.30 -32.37
CA ALA A 235 5.34 -12.84 -32.68
C ALA A 235 4.37 -14.00 -33.02
N ALA A 236 4.86 -15.08 -33.60
CA ALA A 236 4.08 -16.28 -33.90
C ALA A 236 3.87 -17.17 -32.65
N ALA A 237 4.85 -17.26 -31.75
CA ALA A 237 4.81 -18.14 -30.60
C ALA A 237 3.95 -17.59 -29.43
N VAL A 238 3.94 -16.28 -29.20
CA VAL A 238 3.27 -15.69 -28.02
C VAL A 238 1.73 -15.83 -28.04
N PRO A 239 1.01 -15.53 -29.14
CA PRO A 239 -0.46 -15.64 -29.15
C PRO A 239 -1.03 -17.01 -28.73
N PRO A 240 -0.53 -18.16 -29.24
CA PRO A 240 -1.03 -19.46 -28.79
C PRO A 240 -0.68 -19.76 -27.33
N LEU A 241 0.47 -19.28 -26.82
CA LEU A 241 0.82 -19.42 -25.41
C LEU A 241 -0.15 -18.67 -24.49
N VAL A 242 -0.44 -17.41 -24.83
CA VAL A 242 -1.42 -16.59 -24.10
C VAL A 242 -2.79 -17.29 -24.13
N ALA A 243 -3.24 -17.75 -25.30
CA ALA A 243 -4.52 -18.44 -25.44
C ALA A 243 -4.60 -19.77 -24.67
N ALA A 244 -3.46 -20.46 -24.46
CA ALA A 244 -3.40 -21.66 -23.63
C ALA A 244 -3.42 -21.33 -22.13
N ILE A 245 -2.72 -20.28 -21.71
CA ILE A 245 -2.66 -19.86 -20.30
C ILE A 245 -3.99 -19.27 -19.85
N THR A 246 -4.67 -18.49 -20.68
CA THR A 246 -5.98 -17.90 -20.34
C THR A 246 -7.10 -18.92 -20.15
N LYS A 247 -6.89 -20.19 -20.56
CA LYS A 247 -7.81 -21.31 -20.31
C LYS A 247 -7.57 -22.00 -18.97
N ARG A 248 -6.49 -21.66 -18.24
CA ARG A 248 -6.22 -22.22 -16.92
C ARG A 248 -7.16 -21.61 -15.88
N PRO A 249 -7.48 -22.33 -14.78
CA PRO A 249 -8.29 -21.79 -13.69
C PRO A 249 -7.72 -20.48 -13.16
N GLY A 250 -8.59 -19.48 -12.94
CA GLY A 250 -8.23 -18.15 -12.44
C GLY A 250 -8.06 -17.08 -13.53
N TYR A 251 -8.06 -17.45 -14.82
CA TYR A 251 -7.95 -16.52 -15.94
C TYR A 251 -9.25 -16.34 -16.73
N GLU A 252 -10.38 -16.87 -16.25
CA GLU A 252 -11.66 -16.89 -16.95
C GLU A 252 -12.14 -15.48 -17.32
N ILE A 253 -11.83 -14.48 -16.48
CA ILE A 253 -12.17 -13.09 -16.74
C ILE A 253 -11.60 -12.59 -18.07
N LEU A 254 -10.40 -13.03 -18.47
CA LEU A 254 -9.71 -12.60 -19.69
C LEU A 254 -10.46 -12.96 -20.99
N GLY A 255 -11.38 -13.94 -20.92
CA GLY A 255 -12.26 -14.33 -22.02
C GLY A 255 -13.74 -13.98 -21.81
N SER A 256 -14.11 -13.38 -20.68
CA SER A 256 -15.51 -13.26 -20.24
C SER A 256 -16.35 -12.29 -21.09
N THR A 257 -15.75 -11.27 -21.69
CA THR A 257 -16.43 -10.25 -22.50
C THR A 257 -15.57 -9.82 -23.68
N HIS A 258 -16.17 -9.17 -24.69
CA HIS A 258 -15.43 -8.58 -25.82
C HIS A 258 -14.36 -7.57 -25.37
N ARG A 259 -14.65 -6.80 -24.31
CA ARG A 259 -13.66 -5.89 -23.69
C ARG A 259 -12.46 -6.67 -23.15
N MET A 260 -12.71 -7.76 -22.43
CA MET A 260 -11.64 -8.59 -21.88
C MET A 260 -10.85 -9.32 -22.97
N ALA A 261 -11.51 -9.83 -24.00
CA ALA A 261 -10.83 -10.42 -25.17
C ALA A 261 -9.90 -9.41 -25.88
N TYR A 262 -10.32 -8.15 -25.99
CA TYR A 262 -9.46 -7.07 -26.49
C TYR A 262 -8.27 -6.80 -25.54
N LEU A 263 -8.50 -6.75 -24.22
CA LEU A 263 -7.42 -6.59 -23.24
C LEU A 263 -6.42 -7.74 -23.32
N THR A 264 -6.87 -8.99 -23.42
CA THR A 264 -6.02 -10.17 -23.62
C THR A 264 -5.17 -10.05 -24.88
N SER A 265 -5.78 -9.57 -25.97
CA SER A 265 -5.05 -9.31 -27.23
C SER A 265 -4.01 -8.20 -27.06
N ARG A 266 -4.29 -7.19 -26.23
CA ARG A 266 -3.33 -6.13 -25.89
C ARG A 266 -2.18 -6.65 -25.01
N LEU A 267 -2.47 -7.48 -24.01
CA LEU A 267 -1.47 -8.13 -23.17
C LEU A 267 -0.54 -9.03 -24.00
N SER A 268 -1.10 -9.75 -24.97
CA SER A 268 -0.33 -10.55 -25.94
C SER A 268 0.63 -9.69 -26.77
N ARG A 269 0.16 -8.56 -27.33
CA ARG A 269 1.01 -7.61 -28.06
C ARG A 269 2.13 -7.03 -27.18
N LEU A 270 1.82 -6.73 -25.93
CA LEU A 270 2.80 -6.25 -24.96
C LEU A 270 3.88 -7.31 -24.69
N LEU A 271 3.50 -8.56 -24.48
CA LEU A 271 4.44 -9.67 -24.30
C LEU A 271 5.36 -9.88 -25.51
N ILE A 272 4.84 -9.73 -26.74
CA ILE A 272 5.67 -9.77 -27.96
C ILE A 272 6.72 -8.65 -27.93
N GLN A 273 6.34 -7.43 -27.57
CA GLN A 273 7.29 -6.31 -27.47
C GLN A 273 8.36 -6.57 -26.40
N VAL A 274 7.94 -7.05 -25.22
CA VAL A 274 8.84 -7.42 -24.11
C VAL A 274 9.85 -8.46 -24.55
N LEU A 275 9.41 -9.57 -25.13
CA LEU A 275 10.29 -10.66 -25.58
C LEU A 275 11.19 -10.22 -26.75
N THR A 276 10.70 -9.40 -27.66
CA THR A 276 11.51 -8.82 -28.74
C THR A 276 12.62 -7.93 -28.18
N ASN A 277 12.33 -7.14 -27.13
CA ASN A 277 13.36 -6.35 -26.47
C ASN A 277 14.36 -7.22 -25.69
N MET A 278 13.87 -8.21 -24.92
CA MET A 278 14.73 -9.16 -24.21
C MET A 278 15.67 -9.89 -25.18
N ARG A 279 15.20 -10.23 -26.38
CA ARG A 279 16.04 -10.77 -27.46
C ARG A 279 17.18 -9.82 -27.84
N GLN A 280 16.89 -8.54 -28.07
CA GLN A 280 17.93 -7.55 -28.41
C GLN A 280 18.96 -7.41 -27.28
N GLN A 281 18.50 -7.49 -26.03
CA GLN A 281 19.36 -7.50 -24.86
C GLN A 281 20.26 -8.75 -24.82
N GLN A 282 19.70 -9.95 -25.03
CA GLN A 282 20.47 -11.21 -25.04
C GLN A 282 21.55 -11.28 -26.13
N ARG A 283 21.38 -10.54 -27.23
CA ARG A 283 22.41 -10.42 -28.27
C ARG A 283 23.64 -9.62 -27.83
N ARG A 284 23.49 -8.72 -26.86
CA ARG A 284 24.54 -7.83 -26.36
C ARG A 284 25.21 -8.34 -25.08
N THR A 285 24.54 -9.17 -24.31
CA THR A 285 25.10 -9.81 -23.11
C THR A 285 25.67 -11.20 -23.40
N GLY A 286 26.64 -11.65 -22.60
CA GLY A 286 27.11 -13.03 -22.54
C GLY A 286 26.24 -13.93 -21.66
N PHE A 287 25.43 -13.36 -20.78
CA PHE A 287 24.57 -14.11 -19.87
C PHE A 287 23.39 -14.76 -20.61
N ARG A 288 23.01 -15.98 -20.20
CA ARG A 288 21.88 -16.72 -20.78
C ARG A 288 20.95 -17.21 -19.69
N PRO A 289 19.61 -17.14 -19.88
CA PRO A 289 18.68 -17.73 -18.94
C PRO A 289 18.94 -19.22 -18.76
N MET A 290 19.28 -19.63 -17.55
CA MET A 290 19.49 -21.03 -17.20
C MET A 290 18.19 -21.67 -16.68
N ARG A 291 17.46 -20.93 -15.84
CA ARG A 291 16.20 -21.33 -15.21
C ARG A 291 15.28 -20.12 -15.09
N THR A 292 13.99 -20.40 -15.16
CA THR A 292 12.90 -19.46 -14.89
C THR A 292 12.02 -20.03 -13.79
N GLU A 293 11.35 -19.16 -13.04
CA GLU A 293 10.40 -19.52 -11.99
C GLU A 293 10.99 -20.53 -10.97
N LEU A 294 12.30 -20.38 -10.69
CA LEU A 294 13.12 -21.29 -9.90
C LEU A 294 12.77 -21.17 -8.41
N GLN A 295 12.23 -22.25 -7.84
CA GLN A 295 11.80 -22.29 -6.45
C GLN A 295 12.94 -22.72 -5.54
N PHE A 296 12.98 -22.14 -4.34
CA PHE A 296 13.88 -22.54 -3.26
C PHE A 296 13.14 -22.69 -1.93
N GLY A 297 13.63 -23.57 -1.06
CA GLY A 297 13.05 -23.79 0.27
C GLY A 297 11.72 -24.56 0.28
N ARG A 298 11.49 -25.41 -0.72
CA ARG A 298 10.40 -26.40 -0.67
C ARG A 298 10.82 -27.60 0.16
N ILE A 299 10.09 -27.86 1.24
CA ILE A 299 10.26 -29.07 2.05
C ILE A 299 9.83 -30.29 1.21
N GLY A 300 10.75 -31.24 0.99
CA GLY A 300 10.46 -32.52 0.32
C GLY A 300 10.53 -32.52 -1.21
N ASP A 301 10.93 -31.42 -1.86
CA ASP A 301 11.13 -31.35 -3.32
C ASP A 301 12.62 -31.33 -3.66
N THR A 302 13.12 -32.38 -4.32
CA THR A 302 14.52 -32.49 -4.74
C THR A 302 14.83 -31.73 -6.04
N ARG A 303 13.83 -31.12 -6.69
CA ARG A 303 13.99 -30.39 -7.95
C ARG A 303 14.27 -28.90 -7.76
N GLY A 304 14.09 -28.35 -6.56
CA GLY A 304 14.34 -26.95 -6.23
C GLY A 304 15.70 -26.69 -5.59
N LEU A 305 16.04 -25.43 -5.36
CA LEU A 305 17.23 -25.07 -4.57
C LEU A 305 16.97 -25.34 -3.07
N PRO A 306 18.02 -25.62 -2.27
CA PRO A 306 17.88 -25.65 -0.82
C PRO A 306 17.31 -24.33 -0.30
N GLY A 307 16.49 -24.42 0.75
CA GLY A 307 16.01 -23.23 1.44
C GLY A 307 17.09 -22.57 2.29
N LEU A 308 16.90 -21.30 2.60
CA LEU A 308 17.71 -20.65 3.63
C LEU A 308 17.07 -20.90 4.99
N SER A 309 17.86 -21.34 5.96
CA SER A 309 17.36 -21.74 7.27
C SER A 309 18.31 -21.34 8.39
N TRP A 310 17.82 -20.54 9.33
CA TRP A 310 18.62 -20.06 10.46
C TRP A 310 17.95 -20.37 11.80
N PRO A 311 18.72 -20.73 12.85
CA PRO A 311 18.17 -20.93 14.19
C PRO A 311 17.70 -19.61 14.79
N LEU A 312 16.63 -19.67 15.60
CA LEU A 312 16.12 -18.50 16.33
C LEU A 312 16.64 -18.48 17.78
N PRO A 313 16.88 -17.29 18.37
CA PRO A 313 17.44 -17.17 19.74
C PRO A 313 16.63 -17.89 20.83
N HIS A 314 15.30 -17.96 20.67
CA HIS A 314 14.39 -18.58 21.65
C HIS A 314 13.97 -20.01 21.26
N GLY A 315 14.70 -20.62 20.31
CA GLY A 315 14.45 -21.97 19.79
C GLY A 315 13.50 -22.01 18.59
N GLY A 316 13.56 -23.11 17.84
CA GLY A 316 12.96 -23.17 16.50
C GLY A 316 13.88 -22.58 15.43
N ARG A 317 13.36 -22.47 14.21
CA ARG A 317 14.09 -21.94 13.05
C ARG A 317 13.21 -21.05 12.19
N VAL A 318 13.82 -20.12 11.47
CA VAL A 318 13.19 -19.45 10.34
C VAL A 318 13.66 -20.11 9.05
N ASN A 319 12.71 -20.60 8.25
CA ASN A 319 12.95 -21.20 6.95
C ASN A 319 12.36 -20.26 5.88
N VAL A 320 13.24 -19.73 5.05
CA VAL A 320 12.86 -18.81 3.98
C VAL A 320 12.73 -19.58 2.67
N ARG A 321 11.57 -19.39 2.04
CA ARG A 321 11.26 -19.89 0.70
C ARG A 321 11.00 -18.75 -0.26
N GLY A 322 11.13 -19.02 -1.54
CA GLY A 322 10.84 -18.04 -2.56
C GLY A 322 10.90 -18.60 -3.96
N LYS A 323 10.79 -17.68 -4.92
CA LYS A 323 10.74 -17.97 -6.34
C LYS A 323 11.55 -16.92 -7.08
N ILE A 324 12.64 -17.35 -7.70
CA ILE A 324 13.49 -16.53 -8.55
C ILE A 324 12.88 -16.55 -9.96
N ASP A 325 12.39 -15.42 -10.45
CA ASP A 325 11.67 -15.37 -11.73
C ASP A 325 12.55 -15.76 -12.91
N ARG A 326 13.80 -15.28 -12.93
CA ARG A 326 14.80 -15.68 -13.92
C ARG A 326 16.20 -15.67 -13.32
N LEU A 327 16.95 -16.73 -13.61
CA LEU A 327 18.36 -16.86 -13.29
C LEU A 327 19.16 -16.91 -14.60
N ASP A 328 19.94 -15.87 -14.85
CA ASP A 328 20.83 -15.77 -16.00
C ASP A 328 22.26 -16.16 -15.59
N VAL A 329 22.95 -16.98 -16.38
CA VAL A 329 24.31 -17.47 -16.09
C VAL A 329 25.26 -17.20 -17.25
N TYR A 330 26.48 -16.77 -16.92
CA TYR A 330 27.64 -16.74 -17.80
C TYR A 330 28.70 -17.70 -17.24
N ARG A 331 29.15 -18.64 -18.07
CA ARG A 331 30.10 -19.68 -17.65
C ARG A 331 31.51 -19.30 -18.06
N GLU A 332 32.41 -19.33 -17.09
CA GLU A 332 33.85 -19.18 -17.23
C GLU A 332 34.52 -20.51 -16.88
N SER A 333 35.85 -20.59 -17.01
CA SER A 333 36.60 -21.82 -16.69
C SER A 333 36.55 -22.19 -15.21
N ASP A 334 36.49 -21.20 -14.33
CA ASP A 334 36.65 -21.30 -12.89
C ASP A 334 35.44 -20.76 -12.10
N ALA A 335 34.45 -20.17 -12.78
CA ALA A 335 33.24 -19.64 -12.14
C ALA A 335 31.99 -19.74 -13.05
N GLN A 336 30.83 -19.83 -12.42
CA GLN A 336 29.53 -19.62 -13.05
C GLN A 336 28.94 -18.31 -12.53
N ARG A 337 29.23 -17.21 -13.23
CA ARG A 337 28.69 -15.90 -12.88
C ARG A 337 27.19 -15.88 -13.11
N PHE A 338 26.42 -15.37 -12.15
CA PHE A 338 24.97 -15.36 -12.28
C PHE A 338 24.34 -14.01 -11.96
N MET A 339 23.22 -13.72 -12.62
CA MET A 339 22.34 -12.62 -12.29
C MET A 339 20.94 -13.14 -11.99
N VAL A 340 20.35 -12.62 -10.92
CA VAL A 340 18.93 -12.81 -10.65
C VAL A 340 18.16 -11.67 -11.31
N VAL A 341 17.08 -12.02 -12.02
CA VAL A 341 16.17 -11.05 -12.62
C VAL A 341 14.77 -11.28 -12.09
N ASP A 342 14.15 -10.21 -11.60
CA ASP A 342 12.76 -10.20 -11.12
C ASP A 342 11.89 -9.30 -12.00
N TYR A 343 10.72 -9.80 -12.37
CA TYR A 343 9.80 -9.10 -13.24
C TYR A 343 8.81 -8.27 -12.44
N LYS A 344 8.69 -6.98 -12.78
CA LYS A 344 7.75 -6.06 -12.12
C LYS A 344 6.90 -5.33 -13.14
N SER A 345 5.62 -5.14 -12.81
CA SER A 345 4.67 -4.36 -13.63
C SER A 345 4.86 -2.84 -13.49
N THR A 346 5.57 -2.40 -12.45
CA THR A 346 5.99 -1.02 -12.20
C THR A 346 7.51 -0.92 -12.22
N GLN A 347 8.04 0.30 -12.34
CA GLN A 347 9.48 0.51 -12.27
C GLN A 347 9.96 0.32 -10.83
N HIS A 348 10.88 -0.62 -10.63
CA HIS A 348 11.59 -0.82 -9.37
C HIS A 348 13.09 -0.61 -9.56
N ARG A 349 13.77 -0.22 -8.48
CA ARG A 349 15.23 -0.14 -8.40
C ARG A 349 15.66 -0.71 -7.05
N PHE A 350 16.90 -1.19 -6.97
CA PHE A 350 17.50 -1.49 -5.68
C PHE A 350 17.80 -0.17 -4.95
N ASP A 351 17.38 -0.09 -3.70
CA ASP A 351 17.57 1.06 -2.82
C ASP A 351 18.24 0.59 -1.53
N ASP A 352 19.41 1.15 -1.24
CA ASP A 352 20.25 0.73 -0.13
C ASP A 352 19.58 0.99 1.23
N SER A 353 18.79 2.06 1.34
CA SER A 353 18.07 2.41 2.56
C SER A 353 16.92 1.43 2.80
N ASP A 354 16.20 1.06 1.75
CA ASP A 354 15.10 0.09 1.82
C ASP A 354 15.60 -1.31 2.20
N ALA A 355 16.77 -1.70 1.67
CA ALA A 355 17.44 -2.94 2.05
C ALA A 355 17.87 -2.92 3.52
N TYR A 356 18.42 -1.80 4.00
CA TYR A 356 18.83 -1.61 5.39
C TYR A 356 17.65 -1.68 6.38
N TYR A 357 16.50 -1.09 6.05
CA TYR A 357 15.32 -1.16 6.92
C TYR A 357 14.45 -2.41 6.74
N GLY A 358 14.87 -3.36 5.89
CA GLY A 358 14.18 -4.64 5.70
C GLY A 358 12.89 -4.59 4.89
N ILE A 359 12.61 -3.48 4.19
CA ILE A 359 11.45 -3.35 3.31
C ILE A 359 11.75 -3.75 1.84
N ALA A 360 13.01 -4.12 1.55
CA ALA A 360 13.49 -4.68 0.28
C ALA A 360 14.55 -5.78 0.50
N LEU A 361 14.11 -6.95 0.96
CA LEU A 361 14.94 -8.13 1.27
C LEU A 361 15.06 -9.10 0.07
N GLN A 362 14.12 -9.03 -0.88
CA GLN A 362 13.90 -10.06 -1.90
C GLN A 362 15.15 -10.35 -2.76
N MET A 363 15.78 -9.31 -3.32
CA MET A 363 16.93 -9.49 -4.23
C MET A 363 18.15 -10.08 -3.52
N LEU A 364 18.46 -9.60 -2.31
CA LEU A 364 19.57 -10.10 -1.51
C LEU A 364 19.37 -11.56 -1.13
N THR A 365 18.15 -11.90 -0.70
CA THR A 365 17.79 -13.29 -0.36
C THR A 365 17.92 -14.23 -1.55
N TYR A 366 17.56 -13.78 -2.76
CA TYR A 366 17.65 -14.61 -3.97
C TYR A 366 19.11 -14.82 -4.40
N VAL A 367 19.94 -13.79 -4.29
CA VAL A 367 21.38 -13.89 -4.51
C VAL A 367 22.01 -14.87 -3.53
N GLU A 368 21.68 -14.77 -2.24
CA GLU A 368 22.19 -15.67 -1.21
C GLU A 368 21.75 -17.12 -1.43
N ALA A 369 20.48 -17.35 -1.74
CA ALA A 369 19.94 -18.68 -2.03
C ALA A 369 20.69 -19.36 -3.19
N MET A 370 21.08 -18.61 -4.22
CA MET A 370 21.84 -19.13 -5.36
C MET A 370 23.34 -19.27 -5.06
N ALA A 371 23.94 -18.32 -4.35
CA ALA A 371 25.36 -18.36 -3.98
C ALA A 371 25.69 -19.55 -3.06
N ASN A 372 24.73 -19.99 -2.24
CA ASN A 372 24.89 -21.13 -1.33
C ASN A 372 24.71 -22.50 -2.01
N VAL A 373 24.45 -22.55 -3.32
CA VAL A 373 24.31 -23.82 -4.06
C VAL A 373 25.69 -24.44 -4.29
N PRO A 374 25.97 -25.65 -3.75
CA PRO A 374 27.24 -26.31 -4.00
C PRO A 374 27.38 -26.68 -5.48
N ALA A 375 28.43 -26.15 -6.14
CA ALA A 375 28.73 -26.41 -7.55
C ALA A 375 30.24 -26.28 -7.81
N ASP A 376 30.73 -26.99 -8.82
CA ASP A 376 32.09 -26.88 -9.35
C ASP A 376 32.02 -26.75 -10.88
N PRO A 377 32.40 -25.61 -11.48
CA PRO A 377 32.86 -24.39 -10.82
C PRO A 377 31.74 -23.66 -10.04
N PRO A 378 32.08 -22.88 -8.99
CA PRO A 378 31.13 -22.25 -8.07
C PRO A 378 30.28 -21.17 -8.75
N PHE A 379 29.08 -20.94 -8.19
CA PHE A 379 28.22 -19.82 -8.58
C PHE A 379 28.70 -18.51 -7.94
N VAL A 380 29.02 -17.52 -8.78
CA VAL A 380 29.50 -16.21 -8.33
C VAL A 380 28.47 -15.13 -8.66
N PRO A 381 27.99 -14.33 -7.69
CA PRO A 381 27.04 -13.26 -7.98
C PRO A 381 27.65 -12.20 -8.92
N ALA A 382 26.91 -11.84 -9.96
CA ALA A 382 27.23 -10.73 -10.87
C ALA A 382 26.20 -9.58 -10.78
N GLY A 383 25.03 -9.82 -10.18
CA GLY A 383 24.03 -8.78 -9.95
C GLY A 383 22.62 -9.31 -9.64
N ALA A 384 21.76 -8.40 -9.23
CA ALA A 384 20.33 -8.63 -9.10
C ALA A 384 19.57 -7.43 -9.69
N LEU A 385 18.64 -7.72 -10.61
CA LEU A 385 18.05 -6.73 -11.50
C LEU A 385 16.53 -6.88 -11.57
N TYR A 386 15.82 -5.77 -11.52
CA TYR A 386 14.41 -5.67 -11.88
C TYR A 386 14.27 -5.41 -13.38
N PHE A 387 13.31 -6.09 -13.99
CA PHE A 387 12.89 -5.85 -15.36
C PHE A 387 11.44 -5.37 -15.39
N HIS A 388 11.25 -4.14 -15.88
CA HIS A 388 9.94 -3.49 -15.93
C HIS A 388 9.15 -3.95 -17.15
N LEU A 389 8.02 -4.62 -16.90
CA LEU A 389 7.07 -5.08 -17.90
C LEU A 389 6.13 -3.94 -18.29
N GLN A 390 6.53 -3.14 -19.29
CA GLN A 390 5.81 -1.94 -19.72
C GLN A 390 5.61 -1.85 -21.23
N ASP A 391 4.62 -1.04 -21.64
CA ASP A 391 4.33 -0.66 -23.03
C ASP A 391 4.82 0.79 -23.25
N PRO A 392 6.11 1.02 -23.56
CA PRO A 392 6.67 2.36 -23.60
C PRO A 392 6.09 3.17 -24.77
N LYS A 393 5.67 4.40 -24.48
CA LYS A 393 5.21 5.35 -25.50
C LYS A 393 6.35 6.30 -25.87
N PHE A 394 6.73 6.29 -27.13
CA PHE A 394 7.76 7.19 -27.65
C PHE A 394 7.11 8.41 -28.29
N LYS A 395 7.62 9.60 -27.97
CA LYS A 395 7.29 10.82 -28.70
C LYS A 395 8.10 10.83 -30.00
N PHE A 396 7.45 11.16 -31.11
CA PHE A 396 8.13 11.29 -32.38
C PHE A 396 9.20 12.40 -32.30
N SER A 397 10.38 12.10 -32.83
CA SER A 397 11.53 13.01 -32.96
C SER A 397 12.34 12.59 -34.18
N THR A 398 13.06 13.51 -34.82
CA THR A 398 13.97 13.20 -35.92
C THR A 398 15.13 12.30 -35.52
N ASP A 399 15.51 12.35 -34.23
CA ASP A 399 16.62 11.56 -33.66
C ASP A 399 16.13 10.25 -33.04
N LEU A 400 14.86 9.90 -33.23
CA LEU A 400 14.25 8.70 -32.65
C LEU A 400 14.82 7.45 -33.33
N ASP A 401 15.63 6.69 -32.60
CA ASP A 401 16.04 5.34 -32.97
C ASP A 401 15.22 4.38 -32.12
N LEU A 402 14.17 3.81 -32.73
CA LEU A 402 13.23 2.95 -32.00
C LEU A 402 13.90 1.73 -31.36
N ASP A 403 14.96 1.17 -31.93
CA ASP A 403 15.63 0.02 -31.35
C ASP A 403 16.45 0.43 -30.12
N ILE A 404 17.18 1.56 -30.23
CA ILE A 404 17.97 2.10 -29.11
C ILE A 404 17.07 2.63 -27.99
N ASP A 405 16.02 3.38 -28.33
CA ASP A 405 15.13 3.99 -27.34
C ASP A 405 14.25 2.95 -26.65
N ARG A 406 13.89 1.84 -27.33
CA ARG A 406 13.31 0.67 -26.67
C ARG A 406 14.26 0.04 -25.67
N LEU A 407 15.52 -0.19 -26.05
CA LEU A 407 16.51 -0.73 -25.11
C LEU A 407 16.63 0.13 -23.85
N LYS A 408 16.69 1.45 -24.01
CA LYS A 408 16.70 2.41 -22.87
C LYS A 408 15.43 2.34 -22.04
N ALA A 409 14.26 2.24 -22.67
CA ALA A 409 12.99 2.16 -21.95
C ALA A 409 12.92 0.89 -21.10
N PHE A 410 13.38 -0.24 -21.63
CA PHE A 410 13.44 -1.53 -20.93
C PHE A 410 14.77 -1.77 -20.20
N LYS A 411 15.47 -0.70 -19.81
CA LYS A 411 16.70 -0.79 -19.03
C LYS A 411 16.40 -1.52 -17.71
N TYR A 412 17.15 -2.59 -17.44
CA TYR A 412 17.18 -3.24 -16.14
C TYR A 412 17.66 -2.26 -15.08
N LEU A 413 17.08 -2.33 -13.88
CA LEU A 413 17.47 -1.50 -12.74
C LEU A 413 17.69 -2.40 -11.52
N GLY A 414 18.70 -2.12 -10.71
CA GLY A 414 19.12 -3.01 -9.63
C GLY A 414 20.58 -2.76 -9.35
N PHE A 415 21.31 -3.75 -8.85
CA PHE A 415 22.75 -3.65 -8.62
C PHE A 415 23.52 -4.72 -9.39
N LEU A 416 24.75 -4.40 -9.76
CA LEU A 416 25.75 -5.30 -10.30
C LEU A 416 26.82 -5.54 -9.23
N VAL A 417 27.55 -6.64 -9.35
CA VAL A 417 28.58 -7.05 -8.38
C VAL A 417 29.89 -7.21 -9.11
N ALA A 418 30.88 -6.42 -8.74
CA ALA A 418 32.18 -6.42 -9.39
C ALA A 418 33.27 -5.82 -8.50
N LYS A 419 34.47 -6.37 -8.59
CA LYS A 419 35.67 -5.75 -8.04
C LYS A 419 36.24 -4.72 -9.01
N ASP A 420 36.25 -5.05 -10.30
CA ASP A 420 36.72 -4.17 -11.37
C ASP A 420 35.92 -4.34 -12.66
N GLY A 421 36.25 -3.56 -13.69
CA GLY A 421 35.51 -3.55 -14.94
C GLY A 421 35.53 -4.87 -15.72
N ALA A 422 36.55 -5.72 -15.52
CA ALA A 422 36.68 -6.98 -16.25
C ALA A 422 35.59 -7.98 -15.85
N ASP A 423 35.19 -7.99 -14.57
CA ASP A 423 34.11 -8.82 -14.03
C ASP A 423 32.77 -8.62 -14.75
N LEU A 424 32.55 -7.44 -15.35
CA LEU A 424 31.30 -7.07 -16.00
C LEU A 424 31.38 -7.04 -17.53
N ALA A 425 32.49 -7.47 -18.13
CA ALA A 425 32.67 -7.48 -19.59
C ALA A 425 31.58 -8.31 -20.31
N ALA A 426 31.13 -9.39 -19.69
CA ALA A 426 30.05 -10.21 -20.21
C ALA A 426 28.64 -9.63 -19.98
N VAL A 427 28.47 -8.63 -19.11
CA VAL A 427 27.15 -8.05 -18.81
C VAL A 427 26.64 -7.27 -20.00
N ASP A 428 27.48 -6.43 -20.62
CA ASP A 428 27.19 -5.72 -21.85
C ASP A 428 28.46 -5.62 -22.71
N LYS A 429 28.51 -6.41 -23.78
CA LYS A 429 29.67 -6.49 -24.68
C LYS A 429 29.82 -5.26 -25.58
N THR A 430 28.91 -4.29 -25.51
CA THR A 430 28.96 -3.08 -26.33
C THR A 430 29.73 -1.93 -25.70
N ILE A 431 30.13 -2.08 -24.43
CA ILE A 431 30.94 -1.13 -23.69
C ILE A 431 32.05 -1.88 -22.95
N SER A 432 33.16 -1.20 -22.64
CA SER A 432 34.24 -1.74 -21.81
C SER A 432 34.93 -0.63 -21.04
N ALA A 433 35.77 -0.99 -20.07
CA ALA A 433 36.66 -0.05 -19.40
C ALA A 433 37.58 0.68 -20.42
N GLU A 434 38.04 -0.02 -21.44
CA GLU A 434 38.95 0.51 -22.47
C GLU A 434 38.27 1.52 -23.40
N THR A 435 37.03 1.20 -23.81
CA THR A 435 36.26 2.01 -24.76
C THR A 435 35.42 3.09 -24.11
N GLY A 436 35.19 2.98 -22.79
CA GLY A 436 34.29 3.84 -22.04
C GLY A 436 32.82 3.65 -22.46
N GLY A 437 31.95 4.52 -21.95
CA GLY A 437 30.56 4.62 -22.42
C GLY A 437 29.52 4.18 -21.41
N ARG A 438 28.26 4.15 -21.85
CA ARG A 438 27.09 3.88 -20.99
C ARG A 438 26.26 2.75 -21.56
N SER A 439 25.92 1.77 -20.73
CA SER A 439 25.01 0.70 -21.11
C SER A 439 23.58 1.25 -21.23
N MET A 440 22.93 0.87 -22.32
CA MET A 440 21.50 1.12 -22.52
C MET A 440 20.63 0.07 -21.83
N MET A 441 21.22 -1.04 -21.37
CA MET A 441 20.50 -2.20 -20.85
C MET A 441 20.56 -2.32 -19.34
N VAL A 442 21.68 -2.01 -18.71
CA VAL A 442 21.91 -2.22 -17.27
C VAL A 442 22.50 -0.95 -16.63
N PRO A 443 22.45 -0.79 -15.30
CA PRO A 443 23.09 0.35 -14.63
C PRO A 443 24.60 0.12 -14.58
N LEU A 444 25.25 0.29 -15.74
CA LEU A 444 26.69 0.19 -15.97
C LEU A 444 27.15 1.31 -16.89
N GLY A 445 28.24 1.96 -16.52
CA GLY A 445 28.98 2.90 -17.36
C GLY A 445 30.45 2.99 -16.93
N PHE A 446 31.29 3.27 -17.91
CA PHE A 446 32.73 3.44 -17.77
C PHE A 446 33.13 4.87 -18.15
N LYS A 447 34.07 5.43 -17.39
CA LYS A 447 34.77 6.66 -17.73
C LYS A 447 35.86 6.36 -18.76
N LYS A 448 36.42 7.41 -19.37
CA LYS A 448 37.54 7.28 -20.34
C LYS A 448 38.85 6.78 -19.72
N ASP A 449 38.97 6.85 -18.39
CA ASP A 449 40.11 6.37 -17.62
C ASP A 449 39.98 4.89 -17.18
N GLY A 450 38.91 4.20 -17.63
CA GLY A 450 38.63 2.80 -17.28
C GLY A 450 37.88 2.61 -15.96
N ALA A 451 37.74 3.64 -15.12
CA ALA A 451 37.00 3.53 -13.88
C ALA A 451 35.48 3.51 -14.10
N PHE A 452 34.74 2.97 -13.14
CA PHE A 452 33.28 3.02 -13.18
C PHE A 452 32.75 4.47 -13.10
N ASN A 453 31.72 4.75 -13.88
CA ASN A 453 30.94 5.97 -13.77
C ASN A 453 29.76 5.75 -12.81
N TYR A 454 29.94 6.00 -11.51
CA TYR A 454 28.92 5.79 -10.48
C TYR A 454 27.62 6.62 -10.65
N ASN A 455 27.60 7.64 -11.50
CA ASN A 455 26.33 8.32 -11.86
C ASN A 455 25.45 7.48 -12.80
N GLN A 456 26.04 6.48 -13.46
CA GLN A 456 25.40 5.60 -14.43
C GLN A 456 25.44 4.13 -14.01
N SER A 457 26.37 3.79 -13.12
CA SER A 457 26.62 2.48 -12.56
C SER A 457 25.99 2.33 -11.19
N ASN A 458 25.33 1.20 -10.96
CA ASN A 458 24.94 0.77 -9.61
C ASN A 458 25.69 -0.51 -9.28
N ILE A 459 26.89 -0.37 -8.71
CA ILE A 459 27.81 -1.48 -8.47
C ILE A 459 28.07 -1.60 -6.97
N LEU A 460 28.05 -2.84 -6.48
CA LEU A 460 28.54 -3.26 -5.18
C LEU A 460 29.83 -4.06 -5.39
N THR A 461 30.81 -3.88 -4.51
CA THR A 461 31.94 -4.83 -4.44
C THR A 461 31.48 -6.18 -3.87
N PRO A 462 32.22 -7.28 -4.09
CA PRO A 462 31.92 -8.54 -3.42
C PRO A 462 31.86 -8.41 -1.88
N GLU A 463 32.71 -7.56 -1.31
CA GLU A 463 32.75 -7.25 0.11
C GLU A 463 31.50 -6.49 0.57
N ASP A 464 31.08 -5.47 -0.18
CA ASP A 464 29.83 -4.75 0.06
C ASP A 464 28.63 -5.70 0.05
N LEU A 465 28.55 -6.56 -0.98
CA LEU A 465 27.48 -7.54 -1.10
C LEU A 465 27.48 -8.48 0.11
N SER A 466 28.64 -8.99 0.53
CA SER A 466 28.74 -9.86 1.71
C SER A 466 28.17 -9.18 2.96
N ALA A 467 28.48 -7.91 3.19
CA ALA A 467 27.92 -7.14 4.31
C ALA A 467 26.39 -6.99 4.20
N TYR A 468 25.86 -6.71 3.01
CA TYR A 468 24.40 -6.69 2.77
C TYR A 468 23.73 -8.03 3.03
N LEU A 469 24.33 -9.14 2.61
CA LEU A 469 23.77 -10.48 2.81
C LEU A 469 23.71 -10.83 4.30
N LEU A 470 24.78 -10.55 5.06
CA LEU A 470 24.81 -10.75 6.51
C LEU A 470 23.75 -9.90 7.23
N HIS A 471 23.57 -8.66 6.81
CA HIS A 471 22.54 -7.79 7.36
C HIS A 471 21.12 -8.25 7.00
N ASN A 472 20.89 -8.67 5.75
CA ASN A 472 19.64 -9.26 5.29
C ASN A 472 19.27 -10.51 6.11
N GLN A 473 20.25 -11.38 6.40
CA GLN A 473 20.09 -12.51 7.31
C GLN A 473 19.68 -12.05 8.72
N ALA A 474 20.36 -11.04 9.28
CA ALA A 474 20.03 -10.53 10.61
C ALA A 474 18.59 -9.98 10.68
N LEU A 475 18.16 -9.23 9.66
CA LEU A 475 16.78 -8.74 9.54
C LEU A 475 15.76 -9.88 9.44
N ILE A 476 16.06 -10.95 8.70
CA ILE A 476 15.16 -12.12 8.62
C ILE A 476 15.00 -12.77 10.01
N ILE A 477 16.09 -12.93 10.75
CA ILE A 477 16.09 -13.52 12.09
C ILE A 477 15.36 -12.60 13.09
N ASP A 478 15.56 -11.28 13.02
CA ASP A 478 14.88 -10.31 13.88
C ASP A 478 13.37 -10.34 13.67
N ALA A 479 12.91 -10.22 12.41
CA ALA A 479 11.49 -10.25 12.09
C ALA A 479 10.84 -11.54 12.61
N ALA A 480 11.44 -12.69 12.33
CA ALA A 480 10.97 -13.98 12.84
C ALA A 480 10.88 -14.03 14.37
N SER A 481 11.90 -13.52 15.05
CA SER A 481 11.96 -13.50 16.51
C SER A 481 10.88 -12.59 17.10
N ARG A 482 10.67 -11.40 16.53
CA ARG A 482 9.66 -10.44 16.99
C ARG A 482 8.23 -10.91 16.71
N ILE A 483 8.00 -11.52 15.55
CA ILE A 483 6.71 -12.15 15.21
C ILE A 483 6.35 -13.21 16.25
N LEU A 484 7.27 -14.12 16.58
CA LEU A 484 7.04 -15.16 17.59
C LEU A 484 6.98 -14.61 19.02
N ALA A 485 7.57 -13.43 19.28
CA ALA A 485 7.40 -12.69 20.52
C ALA A 485 6.08 -11.89 20.58
N GLY A 486 5.20 -12.04 19.59
CA GLY A 486 3.88 -11.43 19.57
C GLY A 486 3.86 -9.93 19.28
N ASP A 487 4.89 -9.40 18.62
CA ASP A 487 4.93 -7.99 18.21
C ASP A 487 3.99 -7.74 17.02
N ILE A 488 2.92 -6.99 17.28
CA ILE A 488 1.87 -6.61 16.32
C ILE A 488 1.64 -5.10 16.31
N ALA A 489 2.68 -4.31 16.60
CA ALA A 489 2.56 -2.86 16.69
C ALA A 489 1.93 -2.23 15.43
N LEU A 490 1.05 -1.26 15.63
CA LEU A 490 0.55 -0.39 14.56
C LEU A 490 1.53 0.77 14.37
N ALA A 491 2.63 0.51 13.69
CA ALA A 491 3.72 1.46 13.46
C ALA A 491 4.13 1.47 11.98
N PRO A 492 3.30 2.06 11.09
CA PRO A 492 3.54 2.01 9.66
C PRO A 492 4.84 2.72 9.30
N PHE A 493 5.67 2.07 8.48
CA PHE A 493 6.92 2.61 8.00
C PHE A 493 6.72 3.92 7.23
N GLN A 494 7.58 4.92 7.47
CA GLN A 494 7.51 6.19 6.74
C GLN A 494 8.89 6.80 6.47
N TYR A 495 9.11 7.17 5.22
CA TYR A 495 10.10 8.17 4.85
C TYR A 495 9.46 9.55 4.79
N GLY A 496 10.12 10.54 5.39
CA GLY A 496 9.66 11.93 5.34
C GLY A 496 8.21 12.05 5.81
N GLN A 497 7.31 12.43 4.89
CA GLN A 497 5.87 12.63 5.13
C GLN A 497 4.99 11.73 4.23
N GLU A 498 5.54 10.64 3.67
CA GLU A 498 4.80 9.74 2.78
C GLU A 498 3.82 8.83 3.54
N SER A 499 2.54 8.81 3.20
CA SER A 499 1.53 7.98 3.89
C SER A 499 1.18 6.68 3.16
N THR A 500 1.95 6.30 2.14
CA THR A 500 1.62 5.23 1.19
C THR A 500 1.45 3.85 1.83
N VAL A 501 2.13 3.57 2.94
CA VAL A 501 2.00 2.30 3.67
C VAL A 501 0.59 2.11 4.23
N ILE A 502 -0.03 3.16 4.76
CA ILE A 502 -1.42 3.10 5.26
C ILE A 502 -2.41 3.28 4.11
N SER A 503 -2.20 4.26 3.22
CA SER A 503 -3.20 4.59 2.19
C SER A 503 -3.41 3.50 1.15
N ASN A 504 -2.41 2.63 0.94
CA ASN A 504 -2.49 1.52 -0.02
C ASN A 504 -2.82 0.18 0.65
N SER A 505 -3.07 0.16 1.96
CA SER A 505 -3.38 -1.07 2.70
C SER A 505 -4.86 -1.42 2.56
N ASP A 506 -5.16 -2.67 2.21
CA ASP A 506 -6.54 -3.19 2.16
C ASP A 506 -7.22 -3.20 3.54
N TYR A 507 -6.47 -3.00 4.62
CA TYR A 507 -6.95 -3.13 5.99
C TYR A 507 -7.13 -1.77 6.71
N GLN A 508 -7.14 -0.65 5.97
CA GLN A 508 -7.29 0.69 6.56
C GLN A 508 -8.48 0.80 7.54
N SER A 509 -9.63 0.18 7.19
CA SER A 509 -10.85 0.18 8.01
C SER A 509 -10.75 -0.64 9.30
N ILE A 510 -9.75 -1.53 9.40
CA ILE A 510 -9.44 -2.31 10.61
C ILE A 510 -8.37 -1.60 11.42
N MET A 511 -7.34 -1.07 10.75
CA MET A 511 -6.24 -0.37 11.40
C MET A 511 -6.72 0.90 12.10
N LEU A 512 -7.70 1.61 11.53
CA LEU A 512 -8.22 2.89 12.06
C LEU A 512 -7.11 3.89 12.41
N PHE A 513 -5.99 3.82 11.69
CA PHE A 513 -4.80 4.62 11.96
C PHE A 513 -5.10 6.09 11.72
N ASP A 514 -4.99 6.90 12.78
CA ASP A 514 -5.28 8.33 12.72
C ASP A 514 -4.20 9.14 13.46
N PRO A 515 -3.20 9.68 12.73
CA PRO A 515 -2.14 10.48 13.33
C PRO A 515 -2.65 11.81 13.91
N ALA A 516 -3.85 12.28 13.53
CA ALA A 516 -4.43 13.50 14.10
C ALA A 516 -4.84 13.34 15.57
N THR A 517 -4.99 12.09 16.04
CA THR A 517 -5.23 11.78 17.46
C THR A 517 -4.03 12.10 18.35
N GLY A 518 -2.83 12.19 17.77
CA GLY A 518 -1.57 12.35 18.50
C GLY A 518 -1.08 11.08 19.22
N PHE A 519 -1.79 9.95 19.10
CA PHE A 519 -1.38 8.65 19.67
C PHE A 519 -0.86 7.67 18.63
N ASP A 520 -1.40 7.71 17.43
CA ASP A 520 -0.96 6.86 16.33
C ASP A 520 0.24 7.51 15.64
N HIS A 521 1.36 6.80 15.61
CA HIS A 521 2.61 7.32 15.09
C HIS A 521 3.14 6.44 13.95
N TYR A 522 3.62 7.10 12.91
CA TYR A 522 4.43 6.42 11.91
C TYR A 522 5.78 6.03 12.53
N ASN A 523 6.33 4.91 12.04
CA ASN A 523 7.74 4.62 12.22
C ASN A 523 8.56 5.48 11.26
N HIS A 524 8.86 6.70 11.69
CA HIS A 524 9.67 7.64 10.92
C HIS A 524 11.14 7.19 10.89
N VAL A 525 11.67 6.99 9.69
CA VAL A 525 13.09 6.69 9.49
C VAL A 525 13.73 7.64 8.49
N PRO A 526 15.01 8.03 8.68
CA PRO A 526 15.72 8.85 7.72
C PRO A 526 16.07 8.02 6.48
N LYS A 527 15.94 8.62 5.29
CA LYS A 527 16.45 8.02 4.05
C LYS A 527 17.98 8.09 4.06
N LEU A 528 18.64 6.93 4.00
CA LEU A 528 20.09 6.84 4.04
C LEU A 528 20.69 6.83 2.65
N LYS A 529 21.89 7.41 2.50
CA LYS A 529 22.72 7.24 1.31
C LYS A 529 23.49 5.92 1.40
N ARG A 530 23.86 5.34 0.25
CA ARG A 530 24.66 4.10 0.18
C ARG A 530 25.85 4.09 1.13
N LYS A 531 26.65 5.16 1.15
CA LYS A 531 27.83 5.22 2.02
C LYS A 531 27.46 5.02 3.49
N GLU A 532 26.40 5.68 3.97
CA GLU A 532 25.94 5.56 5.35
C GLU A 532 25.42 4.15 5.65
N VAL A 533 24.74 3.52 4.70
CA VAL A 533 24.30 2.13 4.83
C VAL A 533 25.50 1.20 4.93
N LEU A 534 26.45 1.30 3.98
CA LEU A 534 27.66 0.49 3.95
C LEU A 534 28.49 0.66 5.23
N ASP A 535 28.70 1.88 5.69
CA ASP A 535 29.43 2.16 6.94
C ASP A 535 28.78 1.42 8.13
N ARG A 536 27.43 1.36 8.19
CA ARG A 536 26.70 0.64 9.23
C ARG A 536 26.81 -0.88 9.09
N VAL A 537 26.49 -1.43 7.91
CA VAL A 537 26.46 -2.89 7.73
C VAL A 537 27.85 -3.52 7.71
N THR A 538 28.91 -2.75 7.41
CA THR A 538 30.29 -3.22 7.52
C THR A 538 30.83 -3.14 8.95
N THR A 539 30.38 -2.15 9.73
CA THR A 539 30.77 -2.03 11.15
C THR A 539 30.10 -3.11 12.00
N ASP A 540 28.79 -3.30 11.82
CA ASP A 540 28.03 -4.36 12.49
C ASP A 540 26.84 -4.77 11.60
N PRO A 541 26.96 -5.86 10.82
CA PRO A 541 25.85 -6.33 9.99
C PRO A 541 24.67 -6.84 10.82
N THR A 542 24.87 -7.16 12.11
CA THR A 542 23.81 -7.66 12.98
C THR A 542 23.01 -6.56 13.67
N GLN A 543 23.45 -5.31 13.56
CA GLN A 543 22.75 -4.17 14.13
C GLN A 543 21.41 -3.94 13.41
N ILE A 544 20.32 -4.31 14.09
CA ILE A 544 18.97 -4.04 13.59
C ILE A 544 18.64 -2.55 13.75
N PRO A 545 18.11 -1.87 12.72
CA PRO A 545 17.67 -0.50 12.84
C PRO A 545 16.51 -0.41 13.83
N HIS A 546 16.77 0.14 15.01
CA HIS A 546 15.74 0.38 16.00
C HIS A 546 14.82 1.53 15.59
N HIS A 547 13.53 1.36 15.89
CA HIS A 547 12.56 2.44 15.89
C HIS A 547 13.03 3.52 16.87
N ARG A 548 13.29 4.75 16.39
CA ARG A 548 13.17 5.89 17.30
C ARG A 548 11.68 6.07 17.50
N GLN A 549 11.16 5.66 18.66
CA GLN A 549 10.02 6.39 19.20
C GLN A 549 10.56 7.80 19.37
N GLU A 550 10.05 8.76 18.59
CA GLU A 550 10.21 10.16 18.99
C GLU A 550 9.63 10.21 20.40
N ASP A 551 10.50 10.45 21.39
CA ASP A 551 10.07 10.76 22.74
C ASP A 551 9.00 11.84 22.59
N SER A 552 7.79 11.49 22.98
CA SER A 552 6.68 12.42 23.05
C SER A 552 7.13 13.59 23.92
N GLN A 553 7.52 14.70 23.27
CA GLN A 553 7.76 15.94 23.98
C GLN A 553 6.42 16.40 24.54
N ALA A 554 6.24 16.08 25.83
CA ALA A 554 5.43 16.70 26.88
C ALA A 554 4.16 17.48 26.50
#